data_AF-A0A915K3C7-F1
#
_entry.id   AF-A0A915K3C7-F1
#
_cell.length_a   1.000
_cell.length_b   1.000
_cell.length_c   1.000
_cell.angle_alpha   90.00
_cell.angle_beta   90.00
_cell.angle_gamma   90.00
#
_symmetry.space_group_name_H-M   'P 1'
#
loop_
_entity.id
_entity.type
_entity.pdbx_description
1 polymer ?
#
loop_
_entity_poly.entity_id
_entity_poly.type
_entity_poly.pdbx_seq_one_letter_code
_entity_poly.pdbx_strand_id
1 'polypeptide(L)'
;RRHRSQPAAGSPCPFAQRAISLPAQETGAPTLSYYPWTGKNAFIANATRSGLVFGAGEGKFALFLDNDLNRGRTDKCDTFDNSFLTTEQDFLIHRVEAFVFALETPY
;
A
#
# COMPACT_ATOMS: atom_id res chain seq x y z
N ARG A 1 -19.46 -33.90 8.34
CA ARG A 1 -17.99 -33.75 8.38
C ARG A 1 -17.44 -33.99 6.97
N ARG A 2 -17.46 -32.98 6.10
CA ARG A 2 -16.71 -32.97 4.83
C ARG A 2 -15.62 -31.91 4.99
N HIS A 3 -14.38 -32.36 4.91
CA HIS A 3 -13.18 -31.57 5.14
C HIS A 3 -13.08 -30.46 4.09
N ARG A 4 -13.09 -29.20 4.54
CA ARG A 4 -12.73 -28.03 3.75
C ARG A 4 -11.21 -28.04 3.62
N SER A 5 -10.70 -28.31 2.43
CA SER A 5 -9.29 -28.12 2.10
C SER A 5 -8.98 -26.62 2.14
N GLN A 6 -7.99 -26.24 2.96
CA GLN A 6 -7.35 -24.93 2.90
C GLN A 6 -6.59 -24.80 1.57
N PRO A 7 -6.58 -23.64 0.89
CA PRO A 7 -5.59 -23.41 -0.15
C PRO A 7 -4.23 -23.14 0.51
N ALA A 8 -3.22 -23.84 0.00
CA ALA A 8 -1.85 -23.75 0.46
C ALA A 8 -1.28 -22.33 0.27
N ALA A 9 -0.59 -21.86 1.30
CA ALA A 9 0.29 -20.71 1.23
C ALA A 9 1.40 -20.95 0.19
N GLY A 10 1.77 -19.91 -0.56
CA GLY A 10 3.11 -19.83 -1.16
C GLY A 10 3.22 -20.07 -2.67
N SER A 11 2.41 -19.41 -3.49
CA SER A 11 2.80 -19.15 -4.89
C SER A 11 3.22 -17.67 -5.01
N PRO A 12 4.51 -17.35 -5.22
CA PRO A 12 4.91 -15.96 -5.43
C PRO A 12 4.35 -15.49 -6.77
N CYS A 13 3.90 -14.23 -6.80
CA CYS A 13 3.53 -13.57 -8.04
C CYS A 13 4.75 -13.57 -9.00
N PRO A 14 4.59 -13.91 -10.29
CA PRO A 14 5.70 -13.97 -11.26
C PRO A 14 6.34 -12.61 -11.56
N PHE A 15 5.84 -11.53 -10.94
CA PHE A 15 6.38 -10.18 -11.03
C PHE A 15 7.41 -9.84 -9.93
N ALA A 16 7.70 -10.75 -8.98
CA ALA A 16 8.77 -10.54 -8.00
C ALA A 16 10.14 -10.68 -8.67
N GLN A 17 10.55 -9.66 -9.41
CA GLN A 17 11.89 -9.55 -9.98
C GLN A 17 12.90 -9.42 -8.85
N ARG A 18 13.93 -10.27 -8.93
CA ARG A 18 15.12 -10.27 -8.07
C ARG A 18 15.65 -8.84 -7.91
N ALA A 19 15.69 -8.35 -6.68
CA ALA A 19 16.44 -7.15 -6.36
C ALA A 19 17.92 -7.42 -6.65
N ILE A 20 18.41 -6.94 -7.79
CA ILE A 20 19.84 -6.80 -8.05
C ILE A 20 20.30 -5.70 -7.10
N SER A 21 21.15 -6.05 -6.13
CA SER A 21 21.77 -5.10 -5.22
C SER A 21 22.71 -4.19 -6.01
N LEU A 22 22.23 -3.00 -6.39
CA LEU A 22 23.06 -1.93 -6.93
C LEU A 22 23.93 -1.36 -5.79
N PRO A 23 25.21 -1.03 -6.04
CA PRO A 23 26.05 -0.39 -5.04
C PRO A 23 25.47 0.97 -4.65
N ALA A 24 25.55 1.30 -3.36
CA ALA A 24 25.00 2.51 -2.77
C ALA A 24 25.49 3.75 -3.51
N GLN A 25 24.56 4.46 -4.15
CA GLN A 25 24.82 5.72 -4.83
C GLN A 25 24.65 6.85 -3.81
N GLU A 26 25.73 7.51 -3.42
CA GLU A 26 25.66 8.80 -2.71
C GLU A 26 25.16 9.88 -3.67
N THR A 27 23.85 9.99 -3.77
CA THR A 27 23.15 11.13 -4.35
C THR A 27 21.84 11.26 -3.59
N GLY A 28 21.46 12.46 -3.16
CA GLY A 28 20.23 12.75 -2.41
C GLY A 28 18.92 12.51 -3.19
N ALA A 29 18.91 11.54 -4.10
CA ALA A 29 17.75 11.08 -4.82
C ALA A 29 16.86 10.23 -3.89
N PRO A 30 15.54 10.41 -3.93
CA PRO A 30 14.63 9.61 -3.13
C PRO A 30 14.73 8.13 -3.54
N THR A 31 14.87 7.25 -2.55
CA THR A 31 14.82 5.80 -2.78
C THR A 31 13.36 5.40 -2.97
N LEU A 32 13.03 4.78 -4.10
CA LEU A 32 11.69 4.24 -4.34
C LEU A 32 11.52 2.89 -3.63
N SER A 33 10.52 2.77 -2.76
CA SER A 33 10.13 1.51 -2.12
C SER A 33 8.80 1.02 -2.66
N TYR A 34 8.67 -0.32 -2.81
CA TYR A 34 7.47 -0.97 -3.34
C TYR A 34 6.97 -2.04 -2.37
N TYR A 35 5.68 -1.96 -1.99
CA TYR A 35 5.05 -2.84 -1.01
C TYR A 35 3.83 -3.55 -1.64
N PRO A 36 4.02 -4.73 -2.24
CA PRO A 36 2.92 -5.48 -2.85
C PRO A 36 1.98 -6.06 -1.78
N TRP A 37 0.77 -6.41 -2.20
CA TRP A 37 -0.18 -7.12 -1.34
C TRP A 37 0.40 -8.47 -0.88
N THR A 38 0.38 -8.71 0.44
CA THR A 38 0.96 -9.90 1.06
C THR A 38 0.08 -11.15 0.96
N GLY A 39 -1.21 -10.99 0.68
CA GLY A 39 -2.19 -12.08 0.73
C GLY A 39 -2.70 -12.43 2.13
N LYS A 40 -2.22 -11.79 3.21
CA LYS A 40 -2.61 -12.11 4.59
C LYS A 40 -4.07 -11.73 4.91
N ASN A 41 -4.56 -10.65 4.33
CA ASN A 41 -5.94 -10.15 4.49
C ASN A 41 -6.40 -9.38 3.24
N ALA A 42 -7.68 -9.03 3.13
CA ALA A 42 -8.23 -8.32 1.97
C ALA A 42 -8.53 -6.83 2.26
N PHE A 43 -7.94 -6.24 3.30
CA PHE A 43 -8.21 -4.86 3.71
C PHE A 43 -7.39 -3.84 2.87
N ILE A 44 -7.61 -3.86 1.54
CA ILE A 44 -6.80 -3.13 0.57
C ILE A 44 -7.04 -1.62 0.63
N ALA A 45 -8.30 -1.20 0.53
CA ALA A 45 -8.69 0.20 0.57
C ALA A 45 -10.11 0.36 1.11
N ASN A 46 -10.37 1.48 1.78
CA ASN A 46 -11.68 1.85 2.27
C ASN A 46 -11.85 3.37 2.22
N ALA A 47 -13.06 3.83 1.91
CA ALA A 47 -13.41 5.24 1.90
C ALA A 47 -14.68 5.45 2.74
N THR A 48 -14.60 6.35 3.71
CA THR A 48 -15.73 6.71 4.58
C THR A 48 -15.85 8.23 4.65
N ARG A 49 -16.88 8.73 5.35
CA ARG A 49 -16.99 10.18 5.63
C ARG A 49 -15.84 10.72 6.49
N SER A 50 -15.10 9.85 7.18
CA SER A 50 -13.96 10.27 8.01
C SER A 50 -12.64 10.30 7.23
N GLY A 51 -12.57 9.74 6.02
CA GLY A 51 -11.37 9.77 5.22
C GLY A 51 -11.15 8.55 4.33
N LEU A 52 -9.94 8.45 3.80
CA LEU A 52 -9.47 7.36 2.94
C LEU A 52 -8.44 6.52 3.69
N VAL A 53 -8.54 5.21 3.56
CA VAL A 53 -7.62 4.23 4.14
C VAL A 53 -7.10 3.33 3.04
N PHE A 54 -5.80 3.06 3.06
CA PHE A 54 -5.15 2.05 2.23
C PHE A 54 -4.34 1.13 3.13
N GLY A 55 -4.60 -0.18 3.05
CA GLY A 55 -3.96 -1.22 3.85
C GLY A 55 -4.37 -1.15 5.32
N ALA A 56 -4.78 -2.28 5.90
CA ALA A 56 -5.11 -2.33 7.32
C ALA A 56 -4.68 -3.64 8.00
N GLY A 57 -4.33 -3.55 9.27
CA GLY A 57 -4.00 -4.71 10.10
C GLY A 57 -3.86 -4.28 11.55
N GLU A 58 -4.37 -5.07 12.50
CA GLU A 58 -4.26 -4.79 13.94
C GLU A 58 -4.70 -3.37 14.37
N GLY A 59 -5.69 -2.79 13.67
CA GLY A 59 -6.17 -1.43 13.95
C GLY A 59 -5.28 -0.29 13.42
N LYS A 60 -4.25 -0.64 12.65
CA LYS A 60 -3.31 0.27 11.99
C LYS A 60 -3.57 0.34 10.50
N PHE A 61 -3.14 1.43 9.88
CA PHE A 61 -3.35 1.71 8.45
C PHE A 61 -2.01 2.02 7.78
N ALA A 62 -1.76 1.47 6.58
CA ALA A 62 -0.54 1.82 5.85
C ALA A 62 -0.54 3.30 5.47
N LEU A 63 -1.69 3.77 5.00
CA LEU A 63 -1.95 5.16 4.70
C LEU A 63 -3.38 5.52 5.08
N PHE A 64 -3.53 6.57 5.86
CA PHE A 64 -4.79 7.23 6.14
C PHE A 64 -4.70 8.68 5.69
N LEU A 65 -5.74 9.18 5.03
CA LEU A 65 -5.92 10.59 4.70
C LEU A 65 -7.25 11.04 5.31
N ASP A 66 -7.26 12.19 5.98
CA ASP A 66 -8.48 12.74 6.56
C ASP A 66 -9.49 13.19 5.47
N ASN A 67 -10.72 13.43 5.89
CA ASN A 67 -11.82 13.83 5.01
C ASN A 67 -11.59 15.17 4.30
N ASP A 68 -10.77 16.04 4.90
CA ASP A 68 -10.40 17.35 4.33
C ASP A 68 -9.17 17.26 3.42
N LEU A 69 -8.55 16.07 3.29
CA LEU A 69 -7.32 15.81 2.54
C LEU A 69 -6.16 16.74 2.90
N ASN A 70 -6.09 17.14 4.17
CA ASN A 70 -5.09 18.06 4.71
C ASN A 70 -4.10 17.36 5.64
N ARG A 71 -4.52 16.27 6.30
CA ARG A 71 -3.69 15.50 7.22
C ARG A 71 -3.70 14.05 6.82
N GLY A 72 -2.54 13.41 6.98
CA GLY A 72 -2.41 11.98 6.81
C GLY A 72 -1.65 11.34 7.97
N ARG A 73 -1.81 10.02 8.06
CA ARG A 73 -1.10 9.17 9.00
C ARG A 73 -0.63 7.92 8.28
N THR A 74 0.54 7.41 8.64
CA THR A 74 1.06 6.13 8.16
C THR A 74 1.44 5.25 9.33
N ASP A 75 1.29 3.93 9.18
CA ASP A 75 1.77 2.93 10.13
C ASP A 75 2.12 1.65 9.36
N LYS A 76 2.74 0.69 10.04
CA LYS A 76 2.96 -0.64 9.48
C LYS A 76 1.63 -1.39 9.43
N CYS A 77 1.39 -2.17 8.38
CA CYS A 77 0.22 -3.03 8.31
C CYS A 77 0.53 -4.39 7.68
N ASP A 78 -0.27 -5.40 8.03
CA ASP A 78 -0.12 -6.76 7.49
C ASP A 78 -0.49 -6.87 6.01
N THR A 79 -1.36 -5.98 5.49
CA THR A 79 -1.82 -6.05 4.10
C THR A 79 -0.67 -5.88 3.11
N PHE A 80 0.30 -5.01 3.42
CA PHE A 80 1.42 -4.68 2.53
C PHE A 80 2.79 -4.97 3.13
N ASP A 81 2.87 -5.29 4.42
CA ASP A 81 4.13 -5.43 5.18
C ASP A 81 5.04 -4.20 5.01
N ASN A 82 4.42 -3.01 5.04
CA ASN A 82 5.10 -1.75 4.82
C ASN A 82 5.81 -1.24 6.08
N SER A 83 6.87 -0.44 5.88
CA SER A 83 7.36 0.49 6.91
C SER A 83 6.55 1.78 6.88
N PHE A 84 6.85 2.73 7.77
CA PHE A 84 6.30 4.09 7.65
C PHE A 84 6.62 4.65 6.25
N LEU A 85 5.62 5.24 5.62
CA LEU A 85 5.71 5.79 4.25
C LEU A 85 6.32 7.21 4.23
N THR A 86 6.46 7.82 5.40
CA THR A 86 7.03 9.14 5.62
C THR A 86 8.04 9.08 6.78
N THR A 87 8.82 10.15 6.96
CA THR A 87 9.79 10.23 8.08
C THR A 87 9.09 10.22 9.45
N GLU A 88 7.94 10.88 9.54
CA GLU A 88 7.10 10.95 10.73
C GLU A 88 5.80 10.18 10.53
N GLN A 89 5.16 9.78 11.64
CA GLN A 89 3.91 9.03 11.57
C GLN A 89 2.74 9.87 11.03
N ASP A 90 2.63 11.11 11.49
CA ASP A 90 1.60 12.06 11.09
C ASP A 90 2.23 13.12 10.17
N PHE A 91 1.53 13.51 9.10
CA PHE A 91 2.04 14.44 8.11
C PHE A 91 0.95 15.36 7.54
N LEU A 92 1.36 16.51 7.02
CA LEU A 92 0.49 17.44 6.29
C LEU A 92 0.54 17.15 4.79
N ILE A 93 -0.61 17.21 4.16
CA ILE A 93 -0.76 16.95 2.73
C ILE A 93 -0.69 18.29 1.99
N HIS A 94 0.20 18.38 1.01
CA HIS A 94 0.28 19.56 0.14
C HIS A 94 -0.62 19.46 -1.09
N ARG A 95 -0.72 18.26 -1.67
CA ARG A 95 -1.51 17.97 -2.87
C ARG A 95 -1.85 16.47 -2.93
N VAL A 96 -3.04 16.15 -3.43
CA VAL A 96 -3.46 14.80 -3.78
C VAL A 96 -3.74 14.77 -5.28
N GLU A 97 -3.19 13.79 -5.98
CA GLU A 97 -3.45 13.57 -7.41
C GLU A 97 -3.99 12.15 -7.61
N ALA A 98 -5.04 12.02 -8.42
CA ALA A 98 -5.65 10.74 -8.77
C ALA A 98 -5.67 10.60 -10.29
N PHE A 99 -4.97 9.60 -10.79
CA PHE A 99 -4.85 9.32 -12.22
C PHE A 99 -5.72 8.11 -12.57
N VAL A 100 -6.43 8.19 -13.70
CA VAL A 100 -7.34 7.14 -14.18
C VAL A 100 -6.94 6.74 -15.58
N PHE A 101 -6.99 5.43 -15.86
CA PHE A 101 -6.89 4.89 -17.21
C PHE A 101 -8.31 4.72 -17.75
N ALA A 102 -8.64 5.43 -18.82
CA ALA A 102 -9.89 5.22 -19.55
C ALA A 102 -9.63 4.30 -20.75
N LEU A 103 -10.51 3.32 -20.93
CA LEU A 103 -10.58 2.61 -22.20
C LEU A 103 -11.35 3.50 -23.17
N GLU A 104 -10.73 3.93 -24.27
CA GLU A 104 -11.48 4.49 -25.38
C GLU A 104 -12.33 3.37 -25.97
N THR A 105 -13.65 3.43 -25.76
CA THR A 105 -14.57 2.57 -26.51
C THR A 105 -14.83 3.24 -27.85
N PRO A 106 -14.33 2.69 -28.98
CA PRO A 106 -14.77 3.16 -30.29
C PRO A 106 -16.25 2.75 -30.41
N TYR A 107 -17.10 3.72 -30.75
CA TYR A 107 -18.48 3.44 -31.15
C TYR A 107 -18.52 2.57 -32.40
#